data_AF-A0A919PSE3-F1
#
_entry.id   AF-A0A919PSE3-F1
#
_cell.length_a   1.000
_cell.length_b   1.000
_cell.length_c   1.000
_cell.angle_alpha   90.00
_cell.angle_beta   90.00
_cell.angle_gamma   90.00
#
_symmetry.space_group_name_H-M   'P 1'
#
loop_
_entity.id
_entity.type
_entity.pdbx_description
1 polymer ?
#
loop_
_entity_poly.entity_id
_entity_poly.type
_entity_poly.pdbx_seq_one_letter_code
_entity_poly.pdbx_strand_id
1 'polypeptide(L)'
;MASRPRLRPWSGDPLWQTCLAAVVVLLAIGVLLLWVVGLVRGYVSMVAEAPLLAAVCTAIGVVVVVGAGRAYRWLASTHQSIPNRRPDVHLARHELPGYRALLTTLDRQAGRAAADAFADLVDHSAAINGLIFHARRRDLRAELQPFADRVLAAAPRPDPVASALASLHEDGHVREAAVAGMAARPLPEHVPFLVERAVDWVEPVRVRALRVLRDLLAAHPDRYRPLIAGALPRVAARRHAAGLAGLVD
;
A
#
# COMPACT_ATOMS: atom_id res chain seq x y z
N MET A 1 -3.47 -32.39 21.27
CA MET A 1 -2.64 -32.36 20.05
C MET A 1 -2.35 -30.91 19.71
N ALA A 2 -1.18 -30.40 20.10
CA ALA A 2 -0.77 -29.02 19.83
C ALA A 2 -0.20 -28.91 18.41
N SER A 3 -0.81 -28.06 17.58
CA SER A 3 -0.37 -27.78 16.22
C SER A 3 0.95 -27.02 16.23
N ARG A 4 2.00 -27.62 15.64
CA ARG A 4 3.30 -26.95 15.48
C ARG A 4 3.14 -25.70 14.59
N PRO A 5 3.67 -24.53 14.99
CA PRO A 5 3.64 -23.33 14.16
C PRO A 5 4.46 -23.58 12.89
N ARG A 6 3.82 -23.46 11.73
CA ARG A 6 4.51 -23.49 10.43
C ARG A 6 5.30 -22.20 10.29
N LEU A 7 6.62 -22.29 10.44
CA LEU A 7 7.56 -21.22 10.11
C LEU A 7 7.36 -20.87 8.63
N ARG A 8 6.95 -19.62 8.35
CA ARG A 8 6.89 -19.13 6.97
C ARG A 8 8.32 -18.92 6.46
N PRO A 9 8.61 -19.27 5.20
CA PRO A 9 9.92 -19.03 4.59
C PRO A 9 10.22 -17.52 4.59
N TRP A 10 11.38 -17.17 5.12
CA TRP A 10 11.83 -15.81 5.45
C TRP A 10 12.22 -14.94 4.23
N SER A 11 12.01 -15.43 3.00
CA SER A 11 12.62 -14.88 1.77
C SER A 11 11.93 -13.65 1.17
N GLY A 12 10.91 -13.09 1.82
CA GLY A 12 10.10 -11.98 1.30
C GLY A 12 10.20 -10.66 2.06
N ASP A 13 11.00 -10.59 3.12
CA ASP A 13 11.12 -9.36 3.91
C ASP A 13 12.06 -8.38 3.17
N PRO A 14 11.62 -7.14 2.83
CA PRO A 14 12.47 -6.17 2.15
C PRO A 14 13.78 -5.88 2.89
N LEU A 15 13.80 -6.03 4.22
CA LEU A 15 15.02 -5.92 5.03
C LEU A 15 16.04 -7.01 4.70
N TRP A 16 15.60 -8.25 4.43
CA TRP A 16 16.48 -9.34 4.03
C TRP A 16 17.12 -9.08 2.67
N GLN A 17 16.35 -8.53 1.72
CA GLN A 17 16.85 -8.18 0.40
C GLN A 17 17.90 -7.05 0.48
N THR A 18 17.68 -6.05 1.34
CA THR A 18 18.69 -4.99 1.57
C THR A 18 19.95 -5.52 2.24
N CYS A 19 19.83 -6.44 3.21
CA CYS A 19 20.98 -7.07 3.85
C CYS A 19 21.78 -7.93 2.86
N LEU A 20 21.10 -8.73 2.04
CA LEU A 20 21.75 -9.56 1.03
C LEU A 20 22.48 -8.71 -0.02
N ALA A 21 21.86 -7.63 -0.51
CA ALA A 21 22.49 -6.70 -1.42
C ALA A 21 23.73 -6.03 -0.81
N ALA A 22 23.66 -5.61 0.46
CA ALA A 22 24.80 -5.05 1.17
C ALA A 22 25.97 -6.05 1.31
N VAL A 23 25.67 -7.32 1.63
CA VAL A 23 26.69 -8.39 1.72
C VAL A 23 27.35 -8.64 0.36
N VAL A 24 26.57 -8.69 -0.73
CA VAL A 24 27.13 -8.88 -2.08
C VAL A 24 28.05 -7.72 -2.47
N VAL A 25 27.67 -6.48 -2.16
CA VAL A 25 28.51 -5.30 -2.41
C VAL A 25 29.80 -5.35 -1.59
N LEU A 26 29.72 -5.69 -0.31
CA LEU A 26 30.91 -5.81 0.55
C LEU A 26 31.86 -6.92 0.08
N LEU A 27 31.33 -8.06 -0.38
CA LEU A 27 32.13 -9.14 -0.97
C LEU A 27 32.80 -8.70 -2.27
N ALA A 28 32.09 -7.98 -3.15
CA ALA A 28 32.66 -7.44 -4.38
C ALA A 28 33.79 -6.46 -4.10
N ILE A 29 33.63 -5.58 -3.09
CA ILE A 29 34.68 -4.67 -2.62
C ILE A 29 35.87 -5.45 -2.06
N GLY A 30 35.63 -6.48 -1.23
CA GLY A 30 36.68 -7.32 -0.68
C GLY A 30 37.50 -8.06 -1.74
N VAL A 31 36.84 -8.63 -2.76
CA VAL A 31 37.51 -9.27 -3.90
C VAL A 31 38.31 -8.26 -4.71
N LEU A 32 37.75 -7.06 -4.96
CA LEU A 32 38.45 -5.99 -5.66
C LEU A 32 39.71 -5.55 -4.89
N LEU A 33 39.63 -5.40 -3.56
CA LEU A 33 40.75 -5.03 -2.72
C LEU A 33 41.83 -6.12 -2.69
N LEU A 34 41.45 -7.40 -2.57
CA LEU A 34 42.39 -8.52 -2.65
C LEU A 34 43.08 -8.59 -4.02
N TRP A 35 42.33 -8.33 -5.09
CA TRP A 35 42.87 -8.27 -6.44
C TRP A 35 43.84 -7.09 -6.62
N VAL A 36 43.51 -5.91 -6.10
CA VAL A 36 44.40 -4.73 -6.10
C VAL A 36 45.66 -4.98 -5.28
N VAL A 37 45.55 -5.60 -4.09
CA VAL A 37 46.72 -5.95 -3.26
C VAL A 37 47.58 -7.01 -3.96
N GLY A 38 46.98 -8.03 -4.57
CA GLY A 38 47.68 -9.04 -5.36
C GLY A 38 48.39 -8.44 -6.57
N LEU A 39 47.74 -7.49 -7.25
CA LEU A 39 48.35 -6.64 -8.25
C LEU A 39 49.54 -5.90 -7.63
N VAL A 40 49.36 -5.02 -6.65
CA VAL A 40 50.47 -4.25 -6.05
C VAL A 40 51.65 -5.14 -5.63
N ARG A 41 51.42 -6.35 -5.11
CA ARG A 41 52.47 -7.28 -4.70
C ARG A 41 53.21 -7.96 -5.87
N GLY A 42 52.54 -8.21 -7.00
CA GLY A 42 53.13 -8.79 -8.22
C GLY A 42 53.50 -7.79 -9.33
N TYR A 43 52.96 -6.57 -9.26
CA TYR A 43 53.03 -5.53 -10.28
C TYR A 43 54.28 -4.67 -10.14
N VAL A 44 54.87 -4.60 -8.94
CA VAL A 44 56.16 -3.93 -8.72
C VAL A 44 57.29 -4.62 -9.51
N SER A 45 57.15 -5.89 -9.90
CA SER A 45 58.12 -6.61 -10.74
C SER A 45 57.72 -6.75 -12.22
N MET A 46 56.43 -6.68 -12.60
CA MET A 46 55.97 -6.93 -13.99
C MET A 46 55.67 -5.68 -14.83
N VAL A 47 55.51 -4.50 -14.23
CA VAL A 47 55.07 -3.27 -14.95
C VAL A 47 56.10 -2.72 -15.92
N ALA A 48 57.37 -3.12 -15.79
CA ALA A 48 58.39 -2.72 -16.74
C ALA A 48 58.15 -3.30 -18.16
N GLU A 49 57.40 -4.40 -18.32
CA GLU A 49 57.38 -5.15 -19.59
C GLU A 49 56.02 -5.24 -20.31
N ALA A 50 54.89 -4.89 -19.68
CA ALA A 50 53.56 -5.09 -20.28
C ALA A 50 52.55 -3.94 -20.04
N PRO A 51 52.75 -2.76 -20.63
CA PRO A 51 51.90 -1.57 -20.44
C PRO A 51 50.47 -1.75 -20.96
N LEU A 52 50.24 -2.67 -21.90
CA LEU A 52 48.92 -2.91 -22.46
C LEU A 52 48.01 -3.69 -21.51
N LEU A 53 48.56 -4.67 -20.79
CA LEU A 53 47.82 -5.44 -19.78
C LEU A 53 47.41 -4.56 -18.61
N ALA A 54 48.32 -3.68 -18.18
CA ALA A 54 48.09 -2.63 -17.20
C ALA A 54 46.86 -1.77 -17.57
N ALA A 55 46.86 -1.22 -18.79
CA ALA A 55 45.77 -0.37 -19.28
C ALA A 55 44.41 -1.10 -19.33
N VAL A 56 44.39 -2.36 -19.78
CA VAL A 56 43.16 -3.18 -19.85
C VAL A 56 42.60 -3.44 -18.44
N CYS A 57 43.46 -3.82 -17.48
CA CYS A 57 43.08 -4.05 -16.10
C CYS A 57 42.49 -2.79 -15.44
N THR A 58 43.10 -1.62 -15.66
CA THR A 58 42.57 -0.35 -15.18
C THR A 58 41.22 -0.02 -15.81
N ALA A 59 41.07 -0.24 -17.12
CA ALA A 59 39.80 0.01 -17.82
C ALA A 59 38.65 -0.87 -17.26
N ILE A 60 38.92 -2.16 -17.01
CA ILE A 60 37.94 -3.08 -16.41
C ILE A 60 37.53 -2.61 -15.00
N GLY A 61 38.50 -2.22 -14.17
CA GLY A 61 38.23 -1.69 -12.83
C GLY A 61 37.33 -0.46 -12.84
N VAL A 62 37.59 0.48 -13.76
CA VAL A 62 36.75 1.69 -13.94
C VAL A 62 35.33 1.31 -14.35
N VAL A 63 35.16 0.37 -15.29
CA VAL A 63 33.82 -0.07 -15.73
C VAL A 63 33.04 -0.70 -14.58
N VAL A 64 33.67 -1.55 -13.75
CA VAL A 64 33.02 -2.18 -12.60
C VAL A 64 32.59 -1.14 -11.56
N VAL A 65 33.47 -0.21 -11.20
CA VAL A 65 33.16 0.85 -10.21
C VAL A 65 32.03 1.76 -10.71
N VAL A 66 32.07 2.18 -11.97
CA VAL A 66 31.02 3.03 -12.58
C VAL A 66 29.70 2.27 -12.68
N GLY A 67 29.75 0.98 -13.06
CA GLY A 67 28.58 0.10 -13.12
C GLY A 67 27.93 -0.09 -11.75
N ALA A 68 28.72 -0.40 -10.72
CA ALA A 68 28.24 -0.52 -9.34
C ALA A 68 27.64 0.80 -8.82
N GLY A 69 28.27 1.94 -9.11
CA GLY A 69 27.74 3.26 -8.75
C GLY A 69 26.45 3.63 -9.47
N ARG A 70 26.24 3.16 -10.71
CA ARG A 70 24.97 3.30 -11.43
C ARG A 70 23.88 2.37 -10.86
N ALA A 71 24.21 1.11 -10.59
CA ALA A 71 23.29 0.16 -9.98
C ALA A 71 22.86 0.61 -8.57
N TYR A 72 23.80 1.10 -7.76
CA TYR A 72 23.51 1.68 -6.45
C TYR A 72 22.62 2.90 -6.55
N ARG A 73 22.90 3.85 -7.46
CA ARG A 73 22.03 5.02 -7.67
C ARG A 73 20.64 4.63 -8.17
N TRP A 74 20.54 3.63 -9.03
CA TRP A 74 19.26 3.11 -9.50
C TRP A 74 18.46 2.47 -8.35
N LEU A 75 19.07 1.59 -7.55
CA LEU A 75 18.46 1.01 -6.35
C LEU A 75 18.08 2.09 -5.31
N ALA A 76 18.97 3.05 -5.07
CA ALA A 76 18.73 4.18 -4.17
C ALA A 76 17.65 5.14 -4.71
N SER A 77 17.47 5.25 -6.03
CA SER A 77 16.37 5.99 -6.65
C SER A 77 15.05 5.20 -6.64
N THR A 78 15.11 3.88 -6.63
CA THR A 78 13.94 3.03 -6.36
C THR A 78 13.50 3.18 -4.90
N HIS A 79 14.47 3.49 -4.03
CA HIS A 79 14.28 3.87 -2.63
C HIS A 79 14.22 5.39 -2.40
N GLN A 80 14.18 6.23 -3.44
CA GLN A 80 14.00 7.67 -3.25
C GLN A 80 12.66 7.82 -2.57
N SER A 81 12.75 8.23 -1.32
CA SER A 81 11.67 8.64 -0.46
C SER A 81 10.71 9.48 -1.29
N ILE A 82 9.60 8.87 -1.71
CA ILE A 82 8.37 9.61 -2.03
C ILE A 82 8.27 10.59 -0.86
N PRO A 83 8.32 11.92 -1.12
CA PRO A 83 8.36 12.89 -0.05
C PRO A 83 7.23 12.52 0.90
N ASN A 84 7.59 12.18 2.14
CA ASN A 84 6.69 11.70 3.17
C ASN A 84 5.85 12.88 3.69
N ARG A 85 5.40 13.75 2.79
CA ARG A 85 4.33 14.68 3.06
C ARG A 85 3.11 13.80 3.24
N ARG A 86 2.72 13.65 4.50
CA ARG A 86 1.36 13.24 4.82
C ARG A 86 0.43 14.07 3.93
N PRO A 87 -0.53 13.44 3.24
CA PRO A 87 -1.50 14.20 2.47
C PRO A 87 -2.14 15.22 3.41
N ASP A 88 -2.27 16.46 2.95
CA ASP A 88 -3.01 17.47 3.70
C ASP A 88 -4.48 17.01 3.73
N VAL A 89 -4.93 16.54 4.90
CA VAL A 89 -6.27 15.95 5.06
C VAL A 89 -7.32 17.03 5.32
N HIS A 90 -6.92 18.30 5.37
CA HIS A 90 -7.84 19.44 5.44
C HIS A 90 -8.44 19.78 4.07
N LEU A 91 -9.02 18.77 3.41
CA LEU A 91 -9.72 18.95 2.13
C LEU A 91 -11.15 19.42 2.36
N ALA A 92 -11.47 20.60 1.86
CA ALA A 92 -12.86 21.04 1.83
C ALA A 92 -13.68 20.15 0.88
N ARG A 93 -14.97 19.97 1.17
CA ARG A 93 -15.86 19.11 0.37
C ARG A 93 -15.85 19.42 -1.13
N HIS A 94 -15.62 20.68 -1.52
CA HIS A 94 -15.66 21.13 -2.92
C HIS A 94 -14.32 21.01 -3.66
N GLU A 95 -13.24 20.62 -2.99
CA GLU A 95 -11.88 20.59 -3.54
C GLU A 95 -11.59 19.28 -4.31
N LEU A 96 -12.30 19.08 -5.43
CA LEU A 96 -12.11 17.90 -6.28
C LEU A 96 -10.63 17.64 -6.66
N PRO A 97 -9.81 18.64 -7.04
CA PRO A 97 -8.39 18.41 -7.33
C PRO A 97 -7.61 17.83 -6.13
N GLY A 98 -7.95 18.23 -4.90
CA GLY A 98 -7.34 17.71 -3.68
C GLY A 98 -7.65 16.23 -3.47
N TYR A 99 -8.90 15.80 -3.70
CA TYR A 99 -9.26 14.38 -3.63
C TYR A 99 -8.56 13.53 -4.68
N ARG A 100 -8.37 14.06 -5.90
CA ARG A 100 -7.61 13.35 -6.96
C ARG A 100 -6.15 13.18 -6.58
N ALA A 101 -5.52 14.23 -6.05
CA ALA A 101 -4.14 14.19 -5.56
C ALA A 101 -3.97 13.22 -4.38
N LEU A 102 -4.93 13.21 -3.45
CA LEU A 102 -4.98 12.27 -2.33
C LEU A 102 -5.04 10.81 -2.83
N LEU A 103 -5.97 10.48 -3.73
CA LEU A 103 -6.10 9.11 -4.26
C LEU A 103 -4.86 8.68 -5.03
N THR A 104 -4.26 9.57 -5.83
CA THR A 104 -2.99 9.31 -6.53
C THR A 104 -1.85 9.05 -5.54
N THR A 105 -1.83 9.78 -4.42
CA THR A 105 -0.82 9.58 -3.36
C THR A 105 -1.01 8.23 -2.66
N LEU A 106 -2.25 7.90 -2.29
CA LEU A 106 -2.59 6.60 -1.67
C LEU A 106 -2.32 5.43 -2.62
N ASP A 107 -2.51 5.62 -3.94
CA ASP A 107 -2.23 4.58 -4.93
C ASP A 107 -0.74 4.25 -5.03
N ARG A 108 0.12 5.27 -4.96
CA ARG A 108 1.58 5.12 -4.98
C ARG A 108 2.15 4.58 -3.67
N GLN A 109 1.43 4.73 -2.56
CA GLN A 109 1.85 4.21 -1.27
C GLN A 109 1.55 2.71 -1.16
N ALA A 110 2.41 2.01 -0.42
CA ALA A 110 2.24 0.59 -0.14
C ALA A 110 2.48 0.28 1.34
N GLY A 111 1.91 -0.83 1.81
CA GLY A 111 2.15 -1.34 3.16
C GLY A 111 1.71 -0.37 4.25
N ARG A 112 2.61 -0.11 5.22
CA ARG A 112 2.29 0.70 6.41
C ARG A 112 2.00 2.17 6.07
N ALA A 113 2.74 2.76 5.14
CA ALA A 113 2.54 4.17 4.78
C ALA A 113 1.13 4.43 4.20
N ALA A 114 0.64 3.52 3.36
CA ALA A 114 -0.72 3.59 2.85
C ALA A 114 -1.76 3.41 3.96
N ALA A 115 -1.52 2.48 4.90
CA ALA A 115 -2.40 2.26 6.03
C ALA A 115 -2.48 3.47 6.97
N ASP A 116 -1.34 4.10 7.27
CA ASP A 116 -1.28 5.29 8.11
C ASP A 116 -1.99 6.48 7.45
N ALA A 117 -1.73 6.74 6.16
CA ALA A 117 -2.41 7.79 5.42
C ALA A 117 -3.92 7.53 5.27
N PHE A 118 -4.33 6.26 5.18
CA PHE A 118 -5.73 5.87 5.15
C PHE A 118 -6.41 6.05 6.52
N ALA A 119 -5.73 5.73 7.61
CA ALA A 119 -6.22 6.01 8.97
C ALA A 119 -6.37 7.52 9.19
N ASP A 120 -5.35 8.31 8.82
CA ASP A 120 -5.41 9.77 8.87
C ASP A 120 -6.62 10.30 8.07
N LEU A 121 -6.87 9.78 6.86
CA LEU A 121 -8.06 10.13 6.07
C LEU A 121 -9.37 9.85 6.82
N VAL A 122 -9.49 8.67 7.43
CA VAL A 122 -10.72 8.24 8.11
C VAL A 122 -11.02 9.06 9.37
N ASP A 123 -9.98 9.50 10.08
CA ASP A 123 -10.12 10.35 11.26
C ASP A 123 -10.69 11.75 10.92
N HIS A 124 -10.58 12.18 9.66
CA HIS A 124 -11.11 13.46 9.19
C HIS A 124 -12.47 13.28 8.52
N SER A 125 -13.54 13.37 9.31
CA SER A 125 -14.93 13.18 8.84
C SER A 125 -15.31 14.05 7.63
N ALA A 126 -14.82 15.29 7.57
CA ALA A 126 -15.05 16.19 6.44
C ALA A 126 -14.43 15.68 5.13
N ALA A 127 -13.20 15.14 5.20
CA ALA A 127 -12.50 14.59 4.05
C ALA A 127 -13.19 13.32 3.53
N ILE A 128 -13.54 12.38 4.42
CA ILE A 128 -14.33 11.20 4.04
C ILE A 128 -15.65 11.58 3.38
N ASN A 129 -16.35 12.59 3.91
CA ASN A 129 -17.62 13.07 3.34
C ASN A 129 -17.43 13.61 1.92
N GLY A 130 -16.40 14.41 1.69
CA GLY A 130 -16.10 14.93 0.36
C GLY A 130 -15.67 13.83 -0.62
N LEU A 131 -14.86 12.87 -0.17
CA LEU A 131 -14.45 11.73 -0.97
C LEU A 131 -15.67 10.92 -1.44
N ILE A 132 -16.55 10.52 -0.53
CA ILE A 132 -17.78 9.79 -0.84
C ILE A 132 -18.70 10.62 -1.75
N PHE A 133 -18.81 11.92 -1.49
CA PHE A 133 -19.62 12.83 -2.30
C PHE A 133 -19.17 12.86 -3.77
N HIS A 134 -17.87 13.06 -4.03
CA HIS A 134 -17.33 13.08 -5.39
C HIS A 134 -17.37 11.70 -6.06
N ALA A 135 -17.10 10.62 -5.31
CA ALA A 135 -17.19 9.27 -5.84
C ALA A 135 -18.62 8.93 -6.32
N ARG A 136 -19.65 9.31 -5.56
CA ARG A 136 -21.06 9.11 -5.97
C ARG A 136 -21.43 9.86 -7.25
N ARG A 137 -20.79 10.99 -7.50
CA ARG A 137 -20.97 11.78 -8.73
C ARG A 137 -20.13 11.28 -9.89
N ARG A 138 -19.28 10.26 -9.66
CA ARG A 138 -18.34 9.68 -10.62
C ARG A 138 -17.20 10.63 -11.02
N ASP A 139 -16.95 11.66 -10.23
CA ASP A 139 -15.92 12.67 -10.48
C ASP A 139 -14.48 12.11 -10.27
N LEU A 140 -14.38 10.94 -9.62
CA LEU A 140 -13.15 10.24 -9.22
C LEU A 140 -12.98 8.85 -9.91
N ARG A 141 -13.67 8.60 -11.02
CA ARG A 141 -13.67 7.29 -11.69
C ARG A 141 -12.25 6.82 -12.03
N ALA A 142 -11.46 7.69 -12.64
CA ALA A 142 -10.11 7.34 -13.10
C ALA A 142 -9.17 7.02 -11.93
N GLU A 143 -9.29 7.77 -10.84
CA GLU A 143 -8.45 7.63 -9.65
C GLU A 143 -8.84 6.42 -8.79
N LEU A 144 -10.08 5.94 -8.89
CA LEU A 144 -10.55 4.74 -8.19
C LEU A 144 -10.23 3.44 -8.94
N GLN A 145 -9.98 3.50 -10.25
CA GLN A 145 -9.74 2.32 -11.09
C GLN A 145 -8.56 1.45 -10.61
N PRO A 146 -7.38 2.00 -10.23
CA PRO A 146 -6.26 1.18 -9.77
C PRO A 146 -6.59 0.36 -8.51
N PHE A 147 -7.44 0.87 -7.63
CA PHE A 147 -7.90 0.15 -6.44
C PHE A 147 -8.90 -0.96 -6.80
N ALA A 148 -9.78 -0.70 -7.77
CA ALA A 148 -10.69 -1.71 -8.32
C ALA A 148 -9.90 -2.88 -8.94
N ASP A 149 -8.90 -2.58 -9.77
CA ASP A 149 -8.07 -3.58 -10.42
C ASP A 149 -7.33 -4.44 -9.38
N ARG A 150 -6.78 -3.82 -8.33
CA ARG A 150 -6.13 -4.53 -7.22
C ARG A 150 -7.08 -5.47 -6.48
N VAL A 151 -8.31 -5.04 -6.19
CA VAL A 151 -9.29 -5.89 -5.50
C VAL A 151 -9.73 -7.07 -6.37
N LEU A 152 -9.92 -6.86 -7.67
CA LEU A 152 -10.31 -7.92 -8.60
C LEU A 152 -9.17 -8.91 -8.87
N ALA A 153 -7.93 -8.43 -8.93
CA ALA A 153 -6.75 -9.27 -9.15
C ALA A 153 -6.32 -10.04 -7.89
N ALA A 154 -6.57 -9.51 -6.70
CA ALA A 154 -6.06 -10.06 -5.45
C ALA A 154 -6.96 -11.17 -4.89
N ALA A 155 -6.76 -12.41 -5.36
CA ALA A 155 -7.20 -13.61 -4.65
C ALA A 155 -6.03 -14.18 -3.80
N PRO A 156 -6.21 -14.53 -2.50
CA PRO A 156 -7.42 -14.48 -1.67
C PRO A 156 -7.44 -13.38 -0.59
N ARG A 157 -6.47 -12.45 -0.58
CA ARG A 157 -6.37 -11.40 0.46
C ARG A 157 -6.10 -10.03 -0.16
N PRO A 158 -7.16 -9.33 -0.60
CA PRO A 158 -7.02 -7.99 -1.14
C PRO A 158 -6.48 -7.01 -0.08
N ASP A 159 -5.77 -6.00 -0.56
CA ASP A 159 -5.23 -4.92 0.26
C ASP A 159 -6.38 -4.19 1.00
N PRO A 160 -6.29 -3.96 2.33
CA PRO A 160 -7.37 -3.31 3.07
C PRO A 160 -7.69 -1.89 2.61
N VAL A 161 -6.68 -1.12 2.19
CA VAL A 161 -6.89 0.25 1.69
C VAL A 161 -7.57 0.21 0.32
N ALA A 162 -7.07 -0.63 -0.58
CA ALA A 162 -7.71 -0.86 -1.87
C ALA A 162 -9.16 -1.35 -1.73
N SER A 163 -9.44 -2.25 -0.77
CA SER A 163 -10.80 -2.73 -0.50
C SER A 163 -11.73 -1.60 -0.08
N ALA A 164 -11.29 -0.70 0.80
CA ALA A 164 -12.10 0.44 1.21
C ALA A 164 -12.36 1.41 0.04
N LEU A 165 -11.31 1.79 -0.69
CA LEU A 165 -11.42 2.78 -1.77
C LEU A 165 -12.19 2.21 -2.98
N ALA A 166 -11.95 0.95 -3.37
CA ALA A 166 -12.69 0.28 -4.44
C ALA A 166 -14.20 0.13 -4.13
N SER A 167 -14.61 0.14 -2.85
CA SER A 167 -16.03 0.15 -2.49
C SER A 167 -16.78 1.42 -2.94
N LEU A 168 -16.04 2.48 -3.30
CA LEU A 168 -16.56 3.71 -3.86
C LEU A 168 -16.71 3.68 -5.40
N HIS A 169 -16.25 2.61 -6.05
CA HIS A 169 -16.34 2.45 -7.50
C HIS A 169 -17.80 2.37 -7.99
N GLU A 170 -18.07 2.77 -9.23
CA GLU A 170 -19.43 2.82 -9.78
C GLU A 170 -20.00 1.43 -10.16
N ASP A 171 -19.14 0.46 -10.41
CA ASP A 171 -19.50 -0.93 -10.70
C ASP A 171 -19.88 -1.71 -9.43
N GLY A 172 -21.08 -2.31 -9.43
CA GLY A 172 -21.58 -3.12 -8.32
C GLY A 172 -20.74 -4.37 -8.02
N HIS A 173 -20.15 -5.01 -9.03
CA HIS A 173 -19.30 -6.19 -8.83
C HIS A 173 -17.99 -5.83 -8.13
N VAL A 174 -17.38 -4.71 -8.51
CA VAL A 174 -16.20 -4.17 -7.81
C VAL A 174 -16.53 -3.89 -6.35
N ARG A 175 -17.66 -3.21 -6.08
CA ARG A 175 -18.09 -2.91 -4.72
C ARG A 175 -18.34 -4.17 -3.90
N GLU A 176 -18.95 -5.18 -4.52
CA GLU A 176 -19.22 -6.45 -3.87
C GLU A 176 -17.92 -7.17 -3.47
N ALA A 177 -16.94 -7.21 -4.38
CA ALA A 177 -15.61 -7.77 -4.13
C ALA A 177 -14.86 -6.97 -3.06
N ALA A 178 -14.95 -5.65 -3.10
CA ALA A 178 -14.37 -4.74 -2.11
C ALA A 178 -14.92 -5.00 -0.69
N VAL A 179 -16.23 -5.17 -0.54
CA VAL A 179 -16.83 -5.53 0.75
C VAL A 179 -16.38 -6.91 1.22
N ALA A 180 -16.26 -7.89 0.30
CA ALA A 180 -15.69 -9.19 0.65
C ALA A 180 -14.23 -9.08 1.11
N GLY A 181 -13.45 -8.19 0.50
CA GLY A 181 -12.09 -7.88 0.91
C GLY A 181 -12.01 -7.28 2.32
N MET A 182 -12.86 -6.31 2.63
CA MET A 182 -12.99 -5.76 3.98
C MET A 182 -13.42 -6.84 5.00
N ALA A 183 -14.31 -7.76 4.62
CA ALA A 183 -14.71 -8.87 5.48
C ALA A 183 -13.56 -9.85 5.79
N ALA A 184 -12.66 -10.08 4.84
CA ALA A 184 -11.53 -10.99 4.99
C ALA A 184 -10.44 -10.44 5.95
N ARG A 185 -10.34 -9.11 6.06
CA ARG A 185 -9.42 -8.42 6.99
C ARG A 185 -10.08 -7.14 7.52
N PRO A 186 -11.01 -7.26 8.48
CA PRO A 186 -11.77 -6.12 8.95
C PRO A 186 -10.88 -5.18 9.78
N LEU A 187 -11.03 -3.88 9.50
CA LEU A 187 -10.35 -2.81 10.19
C LEU A 187 -11.37 -1.75 10.66
N PRO A 188 -11.16 -1.05 11.79
CA PRO A 188 -11.99 0.09 12.19
C PRO A 188 -12.19 1.13 11.10
N GLU A 189 -11.13 1.38 10.32
CA GLU A 189 -11.08 2.35 9.24
C GLU A 189 -12.02 1.98 8.08
N HIS A 190 -12.50 0.73 8.01
CA HIS A 190 -13.49 0.29 7.04
C HIS A 190 -14.92 0.69 7.40
N VAL A 191 -15.21 1.01 8.66
CA VAL A 191 -16.59 1.27 9.12
C VAL A 191 -17.29 2.36 8.31
N PRO A 192 -16.67 3.52 7.99
CA PRO A 192 -17.31 4.53 7.15
C PRO A 192 -17.78 4.02 5.79
N PHE A 193 -16.98 3.16 5.17
CA PHE A 193 -17.24 2.58 3.85
C PHE A 193 -18.30 1.48 3.93
N LEU A 194 -18.21 0.61 4.95
CA LEU A 194 -19.21 -0.41 5.22
C LEU A 194 -20.58 0.19 5.51
N VAL A 195 -20.65 1.30 6.28
CA VAL A 195 -21.88 2.06 6.52
C VAL A 195 -22.47 2.61 5.21
N GLU A 196 -21.63 3.17 4.35
CA GLU A 196 -22.06 3.60 3.02
C GLU A 196 -22.56 2.44 2.14
N ARG A 197 -21.98 1.24 2.28
CA ARG A 197 -22.39 0.05 1.52
C ARG A 197 -23.60 -0.67 2.13
N ALA A 198 -23.84 -0.53 3.43
CA ALA A 198 -25.02 -1.07 4.11
C ALA A 198 -26.35 -0.43 3.66
N VAL A 199 -26.27 0.62 2.85
CA VAL A 199 -27.40 1.32 2.23
C VAL A 199 -27.26 1.40 0.71
N ASP A 200 -26.36 0.61 0.12
CA ASP A 200 -26.12 0.54 -1.33
C ASP A 200 -27.40 0.13 -2.07
N TRP A 201 -27.58 0.55 -3.32
CA TRP A 201 -28.74 0.18 -4.14
C TRP A 201 -28.70 -1.29 -4.62
N VAL A 202 -27.50 -1.91 -4.67
CA VAL A 202 -27.27 -3.27 -5.13
C VAL A 202 -27.41 -4.18 -3.92
N GLU A 203 -28.45 -5.02 -3.93
CA GLU A 203 -28.79 -5.90 -2.79
C GLU A 203 -27.60 -6.77 -2.34
N PRO A 204 -26.86 -7.48 -3.23
CA PRO A 204 -25.69 -8.26 -2.80
C PRO A 204 -24.65 -7.47 -1.99
N VAL A 205 -24.35 -6.23 -2.41
CA VAL A 205 -23.41 -5.33 -1.73
C VAL A 205 -23.96 -4.97 -0.35
N ARG A 206 -25.23 -4.56 -0.30
CA ARG A 206 -25.93 -4.15 0.93
C ARG A 206 -25.98 -5.26 1.97
N VAL A 207 -26.48 -6.44 1.59
CA VAL A 207 -26.62 -7.59 2.48
C VAL A 207 -25.26 -8.00 3.04
N ARG A 208 -24.21 -8.01 2.21
CA ARG A 208 -22.87 -8.36 2.66
C ARG A 208 -22.33 -7.31 3.63
N ALA A 209 -22.45 -6.02 3.35
CA ALA A 209 -21.98 -4.97 4.24
C ALA A 209 -22.69 -4.99 5.60
N LEU A 210 -24.01 -5.16 5.62
CA LEU A 210 -24.77 -5.31 6.87
C LEU A 210 -24.33 -6.53 7.68
N ARG A 211 -24.04 -7.66 7.02
CA ARG A 211 -23.52 -8.86 7.69
C ARG A 211 -22.17 -8.59 8.34
N VAL A 212 -21.23 -7.98 7.61
CA VAL A 212 -19.91 -7.62 8.14
C VAL A 212 -20.04 -6.71 9.36
N LEU A 213 -20.90 -5.68 9.30
CA LEU A 213 -21.12 -4.79 10.44
C LEU A 213 -21.71 -5.51 11.66
N ARG A 214 -22.67 -6.43 11.45
CA ARG A 214 -23.20 -7.27 12.53
C ARG A 214 -22.14 -8.16 13.16
N ASP A 215 -21.34 -8.82 12.35
CA ASP A 215 -20.28 -9.73 12.82
C ASP A 215 -19.23 -8.96 13.65
N LEU A 216 -18.87 -7.74 13.21
CA LEU A 216 -17.97 -6.85 13.95
C LEU A 216 -18.58 -6.38 15.28
N LEU A 217 -19.85 -5.99 15.29
CA LEU A 217 -20.57 -5.60 16.49
C LEU A 217 -20.71 -6.76 17.48
N ALA A 218 -20.96 -7.97 17.01
CA ALA A 218 -21.07 -9.15 17.86
C ALA A 218 -19.71 -9.53 18.48
N ALA A 219 -18.62 -9.39 17.74
CA ALA A 219 -17.28 -9.71 18.22
C ALA A 219 -16.72 -8.65 19.19
N HIS A 220 -16.91 -7.36 18.90
CA HIS A 220 -16.32 -6.25 19.65
C HIS A 220 -17.27 -5.04 19.73
N PRO A 221 -18.37 -5.14 20.50
CA PRO A 221 -19.43 -4.13 20.52
C PRO A 221 -18.91 -2.74 20.93
N ASP A 222 -18.10 -2.66 21.99
CA ASP A 222 -17.56 -1.40 22.52
C ASP A 222 -16.64 -0.67 21.52
N ARG A 223 -16.00 -1.44 20.62
CA ARG A 223 -15.11 -0.89 19.60
C ARG A 223 -15.88 -0.38 18.39
N TYR A 224 -16.87 -1.13 17.91
CA TYR A 224 -17.52 -0.84 16.62
C TYR A 224 -18.82 -0.04 16.76
N ARG A 225 -19.56 -0.14 17.87
CA ARG A 225 -20.78 0.65 18.09
C ARG A 225 -20.55 2.16 17.96
N PRO A 226 -19.54 2.79 18.62
CA PRO A 226 -19.32 4.23 18.47
C PRO A 226 -18.92 4.63 17.05
N LEU A 227 -18.15 3.79 16.34
CA LEU A 227 -17.73 4.06 14.97
C LEU A 227 -18.91 4.03 13.99
N ILE A 228 -19.81 3.05 14.14
CA ILE A 228 -21.02 2.94 13.30
C ILE A 228 -21.97 4.09 13.61
N ALA A 229 -22.18 4.41 14.89
CA ALA A 229 -23.02 5.53 15.31
C ALA A 229 -22.50 6.87 14.76
N GLY A 230 -21.19 7.11 14.79
CA GLY A 230 -20.58 8.32 14.22
C GLY A 230 -20.69 8.42 12.69
N ALA A 231 -20.78 7.28 12.00
CA ALA A 231 -20.90 7.20 10.54
C ALA A 231 -22.37 7.27 10.04
N LEU A 232 -23.33 6.82 10.86
CA LEU A 232 -24.75 6.69 10.50
C LEU A 232 -25.41 7.98 9.98
N PRO A 233 -25.18 9.18 10.55
CA PRO A 233 -25.85 10.41 10.11
C PRO A 233 -25.69 10.71 8.61
N ARG A 234 -24.61 10.23 7.97
CA ARG A 234 -24.37 10.43 6.53
C ARG A 234 -25.37 9.71 5.64
N VAL A 235 -25.89 8.60 6.13
CA VAL A 235 -26.75 7.70 5.36
C VAL A 235 -28.17 7.62 5.89
N ALA A 236 -28.46 8.24 7.04
CA ALA A 236 -29.75 8.15 7.72
C ALA A 236 -30.96 8.49 6.83
N ALA A 237 -30.82 9.45 5.91
CA ALA A 237 -31.89 9.86 5.00
C ALA A 237 -32.05 8.94 3.77
N ARG A 238 -31.26 7.85 3.64
CA ARG A 238 -31.29 6.97 2.46
C ARG A 238 -32.33 5.87 2.61
N ARG A 239 -32.91 5.45 1.49
CA ARG A 239 -34.00 4.45 1.39
C ARG A 239 -33.78 3.18 2.22
N HIS A 240 -32.53 2.70 2.31
CA HIS A 240 -32.20 1.44 2.97
C HIS A 240 -31.57 1.61 4.36
N ALA A 241 -31.61 2.81 4.95
CA ALA A 241 -30.96 3.10 6.22
C ALA A 241 -31.56 2.37 7.42
N ALA A 242 -32.84 1.97 7.37
CA ALA A 242 -33.53 1.32 8.49
C ALA A 242 -32.82 0.05 8.99
N GLY A 243 -32.29 -0.78 8.07
CA GLY A 243 -31.58 -2.00 8.44
C GLY A 243 -30.23 -1.76 9.11
N LEU A 244 -29.63 -0.57 8.91
CA LEU A 244 -28.41 -0.14 9.60
C LEU A 244 -28.72 0.53 10.94
N ALA A 245 -29.79 1.32 11.02
CA ALA A 245 -30.22 1.97 12.26
C ALA A 245 -30.48 0.94 13.38
N GLY A 246 -31.20 -0.14 13.07
CA GLY A 246 -31.43 -1.23 14.01
C GLY A 246 -30.19 -2.04 14.42
N LEU A 247 -28.98 -1.72 13.94
CA LEU A 247 -27.73 -2.30 14.45
C LEU A 247 -27.13 -1.52 15.62
N VAL A 248 -27.46 -0.22 15.73
CA VAL A 248 -26.88 0.67 16.75
C VAL A 248 -27.86 1.01 17.87
N ASP A 249 -29.15 0.81 17.64
CA ASP A 249 -30.20 0.80 18.67
C ASP A 249 -29.96 -0.37 19.65
#